data_AF-A0A355DN75-F1
#
_entry.id   AF-A0A355DN75-F1
#
_cell.length_a   1.000
_cell.length_b   1.000
_cell.length_c   1.000
_cell.angle_alpha   90.00
_cell.angle_beta   90.00
_cell.angle_gamma   90.00
#
_symmetry.space_group_name_H-M   'P 1'
#
loop_
_entity.id
_entity.type
_entity.pdbx_description
1 polymer ?
#
loop_
_entity_poly.entity_id
_entity_poly.type
_entity_poly.pdbx_seq_one_letter_code
_entity_poly.pdbx_strand_id
1 'polypeptide(L)'
;MSAIEDSFKEAATDWDLERLYRDLAIVKQQSGKRNKLTLVEMACLRGLLCGYGPNDIAATLNREPRGLRVDLCRGLYRYVEMLTERPPNTLKDWRDVANWLIIAGYQTRSNSLSQQTNESLIKIVDIILGGARNSPVIDIKVRNTGNQVAFLKKTRFNFYKAWYLQSWIAQKKAKLFPLPAAAPRGTLARSRAVEPSFNYQVAIEEFSDFIEGSHAYKAEFVQVESLSLLNQSIYSEEFNISQCVSGNDVDRFTFTLSFPEVQSEGCSNTYQSNIYHLKLEILYDEDDKTVQSRDLLLLVEPNNLPDGNRYFFEKDYLRKLKVNQVDLEFKSYSQHNQEVLAEVAQIDGVRSVLLNDLLNVNRMF
;
A
#
# COMPACT_ATOMS: atom_id res chain seq x y z
N MET A 1 -28.65 -31.19 -16.55
CA MET A 1 -29.54 -30.56 -15.55
C MET A 1 -28.80 -30.08 -14.28
N SER A 2 -27.46 -29.91 -14.27
CA SER A 2 -26.75 -29.54 -13.01
C SER A 2 -25.92 -28.24 -13.03
N ALA A 3 -25.77 -27.52 -14.13
CA ALA A 3 -24.89 -26.33 -14.15
C ALA A 3 -25.51 -25.05 -13.54
N ILE A 4 -26.83 -24.85 -13.70
CA ILE A 4 -27.54 -23.64 -13.23
C ILE A 4 -27.80 -23.71 -11.71
N GLU A 5 -28.10 -24.91 -11.20
CA GLU A 5 -28.21 -25.15 -9.76
C GLU A 5 -26.87 -24.97 -9.06
N ASP A 6 -25.78 -25.18 -9.78
CA ASP A 6 -24.43 -25.06 -9.24
C ASP A 6 -23.78 -23.68 -9.41
N SER A 7 -24.45 -22.76 -10.11
CA SER A 7 -23.93 -21.41 -10.31
C SER A 7 -24.10 -20.57 -9.04
N PHE A 8 -23.02 -19.92 -8.60
CA PHE A 8 -23.01 -18.99 -7.46
C PHE A 8 -23.38 -19.65 -6.11
N LYS A 9 -22.91 -20.89 -5.86
CA LYS A 9 -23.15 -21.59 -4.58
C LYS A 9 -22.58 -20.87 -3.38
N GLU A 10 -21.55 -20.04 -3.59
CA GLU A 10 -20.88 -19.26 -2.57
C GLU A 10 -21.87 -18.40 -1.78
N ALA A 11 -22.95 -17.92 -2.43
CA ALA A 11 -24.02 -17.18 -1.78
C ALA A 11 -24.65 -17.91 -0.60
N ALA A 12 -24.72 -19.25 -0.62
CA ALA A 12 -25.30 -20.05 0.46
C ALA A 12 -24.46 -20.00 1.75
N THR A 13 -23.20 -19.56 1.67
CA THR A 13 -22.29 -19.46 2.82
C THR A 13 -22.61 -18.25 3.68
N ASP A 14 -23.01 -17.14 3.05
CA ASP A 14 -23.16 -15.86 3.72
C ASP A 14 -24.64 -15.42 3.84
N TRP A 15 -25.57 -16.10 3.17
CA TRP A 15 -26.98 -15.70 3.09
C TRP A 15 -27.97 -16.81 3.44
N ASP A 16 -29.11 -16.44 4.02
CA ASP A 16 -30.23 -17.34 4.29
C ASP A 16 -31.06 -17.52 3.01
N LEU A 17 -30.52 -18.31 2.08
CA LEU A 17 -31.17 -18.53 0.78
C LEU A 17 -32.52 -19.22 0.91
N GLU A 18 -32.69 -20.12 1.89
CA GLU A 18 -33.94 -20.84 2.13
C GLU A 18 -35.07 -19.89 2.52
N ARG A 19 -34.81 -18.99 3.47
CA ARG A 19 -35.77 -17.96 3.87
C ARG A 19 -36.02 -16.98 2.73
N LEU A 20 -34.97 -16.55 2.03
CA LEU A 20 -35.07 -15.59 0.94
C LEU A 20 -35.91 -16.12 -0.25
N TYR A 21 -35.70 -17.38 -0.65
CA TYR A 21 -36.49 -17.99 -1.71
C TYR A 21 -37.95 -18.18 -1.32
N ARG A 22 -38.22 -18.52 -0.06
CA ARG A 22 -39.58 -18.64 0.47
C ARG A 22 -40.30 -17.29 0.43
N ASP A 23 -39.66 -16.25 0.95
CA ASP A 23 -40.28 -14.94 1.06
C ASP A 23 -40.48 -14.30 -0.33
N LEU A 24 -39.49 -14.43 -1.24
CA LEU A 24 -39.66 -14.01 -2.63
C LEU A 24 -40.74 -14.80 -3.37
N ALA A 25 -40.95 -16.08 -3.05
CA ALA A 25 -42.02 -16.87 -3.67
C ALA A 25 -43.40 -16.37 -3.24
N ILE A 26 -43.55 -15.96 -1.97
CA ILE A 26 -44.77 -15.34 -1.45
C ILE A 26 -45.04 -14.02 -2.18
N VAL A 27 -44.04 -13.16 -2.30
CA VAL A 27 -44.14 -11.88 -3.01
C VAL A 27 -44.49 -12.08 -4.50
N LYS A 28 -43.87 -13.06 -5.14
CA LYS A 28 -44.16 -13.42 -6.54
C LYS A 28 -45.59 -13.91 -6.72
N GLN A 29 -46.13 -14.65 -5.76
CA GLN A 29 -47.52 -15.09 -5.75
C GLN A 29 -48.50 -13.91 -5.59
N GLN A 30 -48.19 -12.97 -4.69
CA GLN A 30 -48.97 -11.73 -4.53
C GLN A 30 -49.00 -10.87 -5.82
N SER A 31 -47.95 -10.97 -6.63
CA SER A 31 -47.85 -10.30 -7.95
C SER A 31 -48.63 -11.00 -9.09
N GLY A 32 -49.44 -12.02 -8.79
CA GLY A 32 -50.26 -12.73 -9.77
C GLY A 32 -49.51 -13.70 -10.69
N LYS A 33 -48.26 -14.06 -10.37
CA LYS A 33 -47.41 -15.00 -11.15
C LYS A 33 -47.23 -16.33 -10.41
N ARG A 34 -46.77 -17.38 -11.12
CA ARG A 34 -46.58 -18.77 -10.62
C ARG A 34 -45.93 -18.81 -9.21
N ASN A 35 -46.42 -19.73 -8.37
CA ASN A 35 -46.11 -19.88 -6.93
C ASN A 35 -44.68 -20.33 -6.56
N LYS A 36 -43.73 -20.34 -7.50
CA LYS A 36 -42.33 -20.71 -7.24
C LYS A 36 -41.36 -19.85 -8.05
N LEU A 37 -40.23 -19.50 -7.44
CA LEU A 37 -39.10 -18.96 -8.19
C LEU A 37 -38.59 -20.02 -9.16
N THR A 38 -38.26 -19.59 -10.36
CA THR A 38 -37.62 -20.43 -11.38
C THR A 38 -36.15 -20.62 -11.03
N LEU A 39 -35.55 -21.72 -11.49
CA LEU A 39 -34.12 -22.00 -11.27
C LEU A 39 -33.22 -20.85 -11.76
N VAL A 40 -33.65 -20.16 -12.82
CA VAL A 40 -32.93 -19.01 -13.38
C VAL A 40 -33.02 -17.81 -12.44
N GLU A 41 -34.19 -17.50 -11.88
CA GLU A 41 -34.34 -16.42 -10.90
C GLU A 41 -33.52 -16.71 -9.63
N MET A 42 -33.49 -17.95 -9.16
CA MET A 42 -32.65 -18.37 -8.03
C MET A 42 -31.16 -18.23 -8.33
N ALA A 43 -30.72 -18.62 -9.53
CA ALA A 43 -29.32 -18.44 -9.95
C ALA A 43 -28.95 -16.96 -10.11
N CYS A 44 -29.83 -16.14 -10.68
CA CYS A 44 -29.62 -14.71 -10.79
C CYS A 44 -29.55 -14.03 -9.43
N LEU A 45 -30.42 -14.41 -8.49
CA LEU A 45 -30.40 -13.89 -7.13
C LEU A 45 -29.07 -14.20 -6.46
N ARG A 46 -28.61 -15.45 -6.50
CA ARG A 46 -27.29 -15.84 -5.96
C ARG A 46 -26.16 -15.05 -6.60
N GLY A 47 -26.18 -14.86 -7.93
CA GLY A 47 -25.20 -14.02 -8.63
C GLY A 47 -25.17 -12.59 -8.10
N LEU A 48 -26.34 -11.97 -7.89
CA LEU A 48 -26.45 -10.62 -7.33
C LEU A 48 -25.94 -10.55 -5.89
N LEU A 49 -26.26 -11.54 -5.06
CA LEU A 49 -25.80 -11.64 -3.67
C LEU A 49 -24.28 -11.82 -3.56
N CYS A 50 -23.67 -12.48 -4.54
CA CYS A 50 -22.21 -12.60 -4.66
C CYS A 50 -21.53 -11.35 -5.27
N GLY A 51 -22.30 -10.30 -5.62
CA GLY A 51 -21.75 -9.07 -6.18
C GLY A 51 -21.44 -9.12 -7.68
N TYR A 52 -21.99 -10.09 -8.43
CA TYR A 52 -21.84 -10.14 -9.88
C TYR A 52 -22.87 -9.25 -10.58
N GLY A 53 -22.42 -8.52 -11.61
CA GLY A 53 -23.30 -7.68 -12.41
C GLY A 53 -24.17 -8.49 -13.37
N PRO A 54 -25.26 -7.90 -13.92
CA PRO A 54 -26.14 -8.59 -14.87
C PRO A 54 -25.42 -9.15 -16.11
N ASN A 55 -24.34 -8.50 -16.56
CA ASN A 55 -23.55 -8.98 -17.70
C ASN A 55 -22.76 -10.24 -17.33
N ASP A 56 -22.17 -10.28 -16.14
CA ASP A 56 -21.38 -11.42 -15.67
C ASP A 56 -22.29 -12.62 -15.38
N ILE A 57 -23.46 -12.36 -14.76
CA ILE A 57 -24.49 -13.39 -14.55
C ILE A 57 -24.97 -13.95 -15.89
N ALA A 58 -25.19 -13.10 -16.90
CA ALA A 58 -25.59 -13.55 -18.23
C ALA A 58 -24.52 -14.44 -18.88
N ALA A 59 -23.24 -14.08 -18.76
CA ALA A 59 -22.14 -14.89 -19.25
C ALA A 59 -22.10 -16.27 -18.57
N THR A 60 -22.22 -16.32 -17.23
CA THR A 60 -22.21 -17.57 -16.46
C THR A 60 -23.43 -18.45 -16.76
N LEU A 61 -24.61 -17.86 -16.94
CA LEU A 61 -25.83 -18.59 -17.27
C LEU A 61 -25.98 -18.91 -18.77
N ASN A 62 -24.98 -18.56 -19.59
CA ASN A 62 -25.00 -18.68 -21.04
C ASN A 62 -26.29 -18.08 -21.66
N ARG A 63 -26.61 -16.85 -21.25
CA ARG A 63 -27.77 -16.09 -21.70
C ARG A 63 -27.37 -14.77 -22.34
N GLU A 64 -28.29 -14.26 -23.16
CA GLU A 64 -28.13 -12.96 -23.80
C GLU A 64 -28.24 -11.82 -22.75
N PRO A 65 -27.21 -10.96 -22.61
CA PRO A 65 -27.16 -9.97 -21.53
C PRO A 65 -28.31 -8.95 -21.52
N ARG A 66 -28.81 -8.53 -22.68
CA ARG A 66 -29.90 -7.54 -22.73
C ARG A 66 -31.22 -8.17 -22.28
N GLY A 67 -31.52 -9.38 -22.74
CA GLY A 67 -32.67 -10.17 -22.30
C GLY A 67 -32.66 -10.40 -20.79
N LEU A 68 -31.51 -10.79 -20.23
CA LEU A 68 -31.40 -11.00 -18.78
C LEU A 68 -31.67 -9.72 -17.97
N ARG A 69 -31.15 -8.56 -18.41
CA ARG A 69 -31.44 -7.28 -17.75
C ARG A 69 -32.92 -6.93 -17.78
N VAL A 70 -33.60 -7.16 -18.90
CA VAL A 70 -35.05 -6.94 -19.01
C VAL A 70 -35.82 -7.85 -18.06
N ASP A 71 -35.44 -9.13 -17.98
CA ASP A 71 -36.04 -10.10 -17.07
C ASP A 71 -35.85 -9.72 -15.59
N LEU A 72 -34.65 -9.26 -15.21
CA LEU A 72 -34.35 -8.78 -13.87
C LEU A 72 -35.19 -7.55 -13.50
N CYS A 73 -35.24 -6.56 -14.40
CA CYS A 73 -36.03 -5.34 -14.18
C CYS A 73 -37.52 -5.61 -14.02
N ARG A 74 -38.09 -6.53 -14.81
CA ARG A 74 -39.53 -6.87 -14.78
C ARG A 74 -39.91 -7.96 -13.77
N GLY A 75 -38.91 -8.63 -13.20
CA GLY A 75 -39.08 -9.77 -12.31
C GLY A 75 -38.40 -9.52 -10.96
N LEU A 76 -37.18 -10.04 -10.82
CA LEU A 76 -36.48 -10.14 -9.53
C LEU A 76 -36.35 -8.80 -8.79
N TYR A 77 -36.07 -7.70 -9.50
CA TYR A 77 -35.97 -6.37 -8.85
C TYR A 77 -37.31 -5.90 -8.28
N ARG A 78 -38.43 -6.21 -8.95
CA ARG A 78 -39.78 -5.88 -8.45
C ARG A 78 -40.09 -6.67 -7.19
N TYR A 79 -39.70 -7.95 -7.17
CA TYR A 79 -39.90 -8.81 -6.01
C TYR A 79 -39.07 -8.36 -4.82
N VAL A 80 -37.82 -7.92 -5.04
CA VAL A 80 -36.97 -7.38 -3.97
C VAL A 80 -37.49 -6.03 -3.46
N GLU A 81 -38.01 -5.16 -4.33
CA GLU A 81 -38.68 -3.92 -3.91
C GLU A 81 -39.87 -4.22 -2.99
N MET A 82 -40.77 -5.11 -3.40
CA MET A 82 -41.93 -5.50 -2.60
C MET A 82 -41.53 -6.19 -1.30
N LEU A 83 -40.55 -7.10 -1.33
CA LEU A 83 -40.06 -7.80 -0.14
C LEU A 83 -39.49 -6.85 0.90
N THR A 84 -38.91 -5.74 0.45
CA THR A 84 -38.30 -4.73 1.32
C THR A 84 -39.18 -3.51 1.54
N GLU A 85 -40.48 -3.63 1.24
CA GLU A 85 -41.51 -2.61 1.44
C GLU A 85 -41.19 -1.27 0.75
N ARG A 86 -40.48 -1.31 -0.38
CA ARG A 86 -40.11 -0.13 -1.16
C ARG A 86 -41.07 0.10 -2.34
N PRO A 87 -41.29 1.37 -2.76
CA PRO A 87 -42.11 1.68 -3.92
C PRO A 87 -41.56 1.03 -5.20
N PRO A 88 -42.43 0.72 -6.18
CA PRO A 88 -41.99 0.18 -7.45
C PRO A 88 -41.11 1.20 -8.19
N ASN A 89 -40.02 0.71 -8.81
CA ASN A 89 -39.03 1.44 -9.61
C ASN A 89 -38.02 2.25 -8.79
N THR A 90 -37.89 1.91 -7.51
CA THR A 90 -36.86 2.46 -6.64
C THR A 90 -35.48 1.86 -6.93
N LEU A 91 -35.43 0.59 -7.35
CA LEU A 91 -34.16 -0.11 -7.59
C LEU A 91 -33.57 0.29 -8.94
N LYS A 92 -32.55 1.15 -8.92
CA LYS A 92 -31.86 1.65 -10.12
C LYS A 92 -30.52 0.97 -10.37
N ASP A 93 -29.77 0.66 -9.31
CA ASP A 93 -28.52 -0.09 -9.40
C ASP A 93 -28.74 -1.52 -8.89
N TRP A 94 -28.21 -2.50 -9.60
CA TRP A 94 -28.28 -3.92 -9.22
C TRP A 94 -27.53 -4.18 -7.92
N ARG A 95 -26.53 -3.35 -7.60
CA ARG A 95 -25.76 -3.41 -6.35
C ARG A 95 -26.62 -3.17 -5.11
N ASP A 96 -27.71 -2.42 -5.26
CA ASP A 96 -28.63 -2.13 -4.16
C ASP A 96 -29.39 -3.37 -3.70
N VAL A 97 -29.56 -4.39 -4.56
CA VAL A 97 -30.26 -5.65 -4.21
C VAL A 97 -29.64 -6.30 -2.98
N ALA A 98 -28.31 -6.45 -2.97
CA ALA A 98 -27.61 -7.06 -1.84
C ALA A 98 -27.81 -6.18 -0.59
N ASN A 99 -27.50 -4.89 -0.66
CA ASN A 99 -27.65 -3.96 0.46
C ASN A 99 -29.06 -3.99 1.07
N TRP A 100 -30.09 -4.04 0.24
CA TRP A 100 -31.48 -4.05 0.68
C TRP A 100 -31.86 -5.32 1.42
N LEU A 101 -31.40 -6.47 0.94
CA LEU A 101 -31.64 -7.77 1.58
C LEU A 101 -30.83 -7.92 2.86
N ILE A 102 -29.67 -7.26 2.95
CA ILE A 102 -28.92 -7.19 4.20
C ILE A 102 -29.69 -6.40 5.25
N ILE A 103 -30.22 -5.20 4.91
CA ILE A 103 -31.02 -4.38 5.83
C ILE A 103 -32.27 -5.14 6.31
N ALA A 104 -32.87 -5.95 5.43
CA ALA A 104 -34.00 -6.80 5.78
C ALA A 104 -33.62 -8.07 6.59
N GLY A 105 -32.33 -8.25 6.91
CA GLY A 105 -31.85 -9.28 7.83
C GLY A 105 -31.70 -10.67 7.21
N TYR A 106 -31.49 -10.78 5.89
CA TYR A 106 -31.34 -12.07 5.20
C TYR A 106 -29.90 -12.62 5.17
N GLN A 107 -28.92 -11.91 5.72
CA GLN A 107 -27.53 -12.36 5.76
C GLN A 107 -27.28 -13.21 7.01
N THR A 108 -26.84 -14.46 6.86
CA THR A 108 -26.64 -15.42 7.97
C THR A 108 -25.32 -15.21 8.67
N ARG A 109 -24.28 -14.87 7.91
CA ARG A 109 -22.99 -14.51 8.47
C ARG A 109 -23.05 -13.04 8.82
N SER A 110 -23.09 -12.75 10.11
CA SER A 110 -22.80 -11.44 10.69
C SER A 110 -21.34 -11.07 10.42
N ASN A 111 -20.99 -10.89 9.15
CA ASN A 111 -19.94 -9.94 8.83
C ASN A 111 -20.54 -8.61 9.22
N SER A 112 -20.16 -8.14 10.40
CA SER A 112 -20.35 -6.80 10.92
C SER A 112 -20.75 -5.85 9.79
N LEU A 113 -22.06 -5.65 9.64
CA LEU A 113 -22.56 -4.56 8.85
C LEU A 113 -22.01 -3.32 9.53
N SER A 114 -20.99 -2.76 8.90
CA SER A 114 -21.14 -1.47 8.25
C SER A 114 -22.55 -0.94 8.48
N GLN A 115 -22.69 -0.23 9.59
CA GLN A 115 -23.35 1.06 9.52
C GLN A 115 -23.01 1.62 8.14
N GLN A 116 -24.01 1.93 7.31
CA GLN A 116 -23.80 2.86 6.21
C GLN A 116 -23.38 4.18 6.88
N THR A 117 -22.11 4.25 7.26
CA THR A 117 -21.45 5.49 7.53
C THR A 117 -21.34 6.12 6.14
N ASN A 118 -22.00 7.26 6.00
CA ASN A 118 -21.82 8.21 4.91
C ASN A 118 -20.40 8.77 4.98
N GLU A 119 -19.42 7.89 4.95
CA GLU A 119 -18.05 8.18 5.30
C GLU A 119 -17.15 7.69 4.18
N SER A 120 -16.18 8.53 3.85
CA SER A 120 -15.01 8.06 3.14
C SER A 120 -14.14 7.27 4.12
N LEU A 121 -13.59 6.14 3.66
CA LEU A 121 -12.74 5.27 4.47
C LEU A 121 -11.49 4.91 3.68
N ILE A 122 -10.43 5.66 3.95
CA ILE A 122 -9.17 5.52 3.25
C ILE A 122 -8.33 4.40 3.86
N LYS A 123 -7.74 3.58 2.99
CA LYS A 123 -6.76 2.55 3.35
C LYS A 123 -5.54 2.66 2.45
N ILE A 124 -4.35 2.60 3.04
CA ILE A 124 -3.11 2.44 2.28
C ILE A 124 -2.96 0.96 1.96
N VAL A 125 -3.04 0.61 0.68
CA VAL A 125 -3.07 -0.78 0.21
C VAL A 125 -1.70 -1.27 -0.21
N ASP A 126 -0.88 -0.39 -0.78
CA ASP A 126 0.47 -0.74 -1.22
C ASP A 126 1.40 0.46 -1.05
N ILE A 127 2.68 0.17 -0.81
CA ILE A 127 3.74 1.17 -0.69
C ILE A 127 4.98 0.60 -1.35
N ILE A 128 5.54 1.34 -2.30
CA ILE A 128 6.76 1.01 -3.01
C ILE A 128 7.77 2.13 -2.77
N LEU A 129 8.97 1.74 -2.36
CA LEU A 129 10.09 2.66 -2.15
C LEU A 129 11.06 2.55 -3.33
N GLY A 130 11.32 3.68 -4.00
CA GLY A 130 12.17 3.79 -5.16
C GLY A 130 12.94 5.11 -5.19
N GLY A 131 13.17 5.66 -6.38
CA GLY A 131 13.85 6.95 -6.56
C GLY A 131 15.36 6.85 -6.69
N ALA A 132 16.01 8.00 -6.67
CA ALA A 132 17.46 8.10 -6.66
C ALA A 132 18.01 7.85 -5.24
N ARG A 133 19.32 7.58 -5.14
CA ARG A 133 19.95 7.24 -3.86
C ARG A 133 19.93 8.38 -2.84
N ASN A 134 19.93 9.60 -3.34
CA ASN A 134 19.91 10.85 -2.61
C ASN A 134 18.51 11.52 -2.58
N SER A 135 17.59 11.04 -3.40
CA SER A 135 16.23 11.55 -3.49
C SER A 135 15.27 10.35 -3.59
N PRO A 136 14.96 9.72 -2.45
CA PRO A 136 14.10 8.55 -2.42
C PRO A 136 12.65 8.95 -2.76
N VAL A 137 11.95 8.03 -3.40
CA VAL A 137 10.58 8.20 -3.84
C VAL A 137 9.68 7.20 -3.11
N ILE A 138 8.62 7.68 -2.49
CA ILE A 138 7.57 6.87 -1.85
C ILE A 138 6.36 6.88 -2.79
N ASP A 139 6.08 5.76 -3.44
CA ASP A 139 4.85 5.53 -4.19
C ASP A 139 3.85 4.83 -3.27
N ILE A 140 2.71 5.46 -3.03
CA ILE A 140 1.62 4.91 -2.23
C ILE A 140 0.40 4.66 -3.09
N LYS A 141 -0.22 3.51 -2.88
CA LYS A 141 -1.53 3.17 -3.46
C LYS A 141 -2.57 3.24 -2.36
N VAL A 142 -3.54 4.11 -2.57
CA VAL A 142 -4.57 4.44 -1.60
C VAL A 142 -5.91 3.99 -2.15
N ARG A 143 -6.70 3.29 -1.33
CA ARG A 143 -8.05 2.86 -1.68
C ARG A 143 -9.06 3.50 -0.78
N ASN A 144 -10.08 4.09 -1.37
CA ASN A 144 -11.28 4.44 -0.64
C ASN A 144 -12.22 3.23 -0.62
N THR A 145 -12.50 2.74 0.57
CA THR A 145 -13.46 1.66 0.81
C THR A 145 -14.83 2.18 1.26
N GLY A 146 -14.94 3.49 1.45
CA GLY A 146 -16.19 4.18 1.70
C GLY A 146 -16.93 4.49 0.40
N ASN A 147 -18.19 4.91 0.55
CA ASN A 147 -19.08 5.19 -0.57
C ASN A 147 -19.09 6.66 -1.01
N GLN A 148 -18.46 7.56 -0.23
CA GLN A 148 -18.29 8.97 -0.57
C GLN A 148 -16.88 9.29 -1.02
N VAL A 149 -16.72 10.40 -1.74
CA VAL A 149 -15.41 10.95 -2.10
C VAL A 149 -14.64 11.30 -0.82
N ALA A 150 -13.40 10.85 -0.72
CA ALA A 150 -12.48 11.29 0.32
C ALA A 150 -11.67 12.49 -0.17
N PHE A 151 -11.53 13.53 0.64
CA PHE A 151 -10.68 14.69 0.33
C PHE A 151 -9.40 14.61 1.15
N LEU A 152 -8.30 14.25 0.52
CA LEU A 152 -6.99 14.21 1.16
C LEU A 152 -6.46 15.64 1.31
N LYS A 153 -6.13 16.04 2.54
CA LYS A 153 -5.77 17.42 2.90
C LYS A 153 -4.29 17.59 3.18
N LYS A 154 -3.69 16.62 3.89
CA LYS A 154 -2.30 16.71 4.30
C LYS A 154 -1.68 15.33 4.40
N THR A 155 -0.37 15.29 4.23
CA THR A 155 0.46 14.17 4.63
C THR A 155 1.45 14.60 5.68
N ARG A 156 1.62 13.79 6.73
CA ARG A 156 2.62 13.99 7.77
C ARG A 156 3.64 12.86 7.72
N PHE A 157 4.92 13.22 7.67
CA PHE A 157 6.03 12.27 7.73
C PHE A 157 6.56 12.23 9.16
N ASN A 158 6.22 11.18 9.90
CA ASN A 158 6.59 11.02 11.30
C ASN A 158 7.89 10.22 11.39
N PHE A 159 9.00 10.88 11.71
CA PHE A 159 10.31 10.26 11.89
C PHE A 159 10.45 9.77 13.33
N TYR A 160 10.90 8.53 13.51
CA TYR A 160 11.06 7.90 14.83
C TYR A 160 12.54 7.73 15.18
N LYS A 161 13.36 7.38 14.20
CA LYS A 161 14.79 7.17 14.40
C LYS A 161 15.56 7.38 13.11
N ALA A 162 16.80 7.83 13.25
CA ALA A 162 17.78 7.86 12.19
C ALA A 162 19.04 7.13 12.65
N TRP A 163 19.65 6.38 11.74
CA TRP A 163 20.98 5.80 11.91
C TRP A 163 21.89 6.33 10.82
N TYR A 164 23.19 6.21 11.05
CA TYR A 164 24.18 6.46 10.03
C TYR A 164 25.03 5.21 9.78
N LEU A 165 25.38 5.04 8.51
CA LEU A 165 26.35 4.06 8.03
C LEU A 165 27.55 4.80 7.48
N GLN A 166 28.74 4.27 7.76
CA GLN A 166 29.98 4.78 7.19
C GLN A 166 30.47 3.85 6.09
N SER A 167 30.70 4.42 4.90
CA SER A 167 31.19 3.69 3.75
C SER A 167 32.61 4.12 3.39
N TRP A 168 33.41 3.16 2.91
CA TRP A 168 34.74 3.40 2.38
C TRP A 168 34.74 3.35 0.85
N ILE A 169 35.38 4.34 0.23
CA ILE A 169 35.46 4.44 -1.22
C ILE A 169 36.86 4.02 -1.69
N ALA A 170 36.89 2.95 -2.48
CA ALA A 170 38.08 2.60 -3.23
C ALA A 170 38.01 3.25 -4.62
N GLN A 171 38.90 4.22 -4.86
CA GLN A 171 39.03 4.85 -6.16
C GLN A 171 39.41 3.81 -7.22
N LYS A 172 38.68 3.79 -8.35
CA LYS A 172 39.07 2.96 -9.49
C LYS A 172 40.33 3.57 -10.11
N LYS A 173 41.42 2.82 -10.21
CA LYS A 173 42.43 3.10 -11.26
C LYS A 173 41.72 2.99 -12.60
N ALA A 174 41.64 4.10 -13.33
CA ALA A 174 41.01 4.17 -14.64
C ALA A 174 41.63 3.13 -15.59
N LYS A 175 40.90 2.05 -15.87
CA LYS A 175 41.12 1.23 -17.06
C LYS A 175 39.99 1.54 -18.02
N LEU A 176 40.32 2.36 -19.02
CA LEU A 176 39.49 2.63 -20.18
C LEU A 176 39.28 1.30 -20.93
N PHE A 177 38.07 0.76 -20.87
CA PHE A 177 37.64 -0.29 -21.80
C PHE A 177 36.35 0.17 -22.47
N PRO A 178 36.22 0.04 -23.80
CA PRO A 178 35.01 0.45 -24.51
C PRO A 178 33.82 -0.42 -24.13
N LEU A 179 32.67 0.24 -23.96
CA LEU A 179 31.38 -0.35 -23.63
C LEU A 179 30.89 -1.28 -24.77
N PRO A 180 30.45 -2.52 -24.49
CA PRO A 180 29.63 -3.27 -25.42
C PRO A 180 28.18 -2.78 -25.38
N ALA A 181 27.56 -2.73 -26.56
CA ALA A 181 26.20 -2.27 -26.79
C ALA A 181 25.15 -3.09 -26.00
N ALA A 182 24.13 -2.40 -25.51
CA ALA A 182 23.04 -2.97 -24.72
C ALA A 182 22.15 -3.92 -25.55
N ALA A 183 21.89 -5.11 -25.01
CA ALA A 183 20.87 -6.03 -25.51
C ALA A 183 19.50 -5.74 -24.83
N PRO A 184 18.37 -5.87 -25.56
CA PRO A 184 17.06 -5.58 -25.00
C PRO A 184 16.61 -6.70 -24.05
N ARG A 185 16.10 -6.33 -22.86
CA ARG A 185 15.49 -7.27 -21.91
C ARG A 185 13.97 -7.31 -22.11
N GLY A 186 13.45 -8.53 -22.22
CA GLY A 186 12.05 -8.84 -22.43
C GLY A 186 11.14 -8.48 -21.24
N THR A 187 9.94 -8.04 -21.60
CA THR A 187 8.87 -7.58 -20.72
C THR A 187 8.21 -8.75 -20.00
N LEU A 188 8.31 -8.79 -18.67
CA LEU A 188 7.47 -9.64 -17.82
C LEU A 188 6.15 -8.92 -17.57
N ALA A 189 5.04 -9.61 -17.85
CA ALA A 189 3.69 -9.11 -17.73
C ALA A 189 3.36 -8.74 -16.27
N ARG A 190 3.37 -7.43 -15.98
CA ARG A 190 2.74 -6.85 -14.79
C ARG A 190 1.26 -6.65 -15.07
N SER A 191 0.43 -6.90 -14.05
CA SER A 191 -0.95 -6.43 -13.99
C SER A 191 -1.03 -4.93 -14.32
N ARG A 192 -2.08 -4.53 -15.04
CA ARG A 192 -2.22 -3.19 -15.66
C ARG A 192 -1.74 -2.07 -14.73
N ALA A 193 -0.74 -1.33 -15.18
CA ALA A 193 -0.23 -0.16 -14.50
C ALA A 193 -1.28 0.95 -14.54
N VAL A 194 -1.64 1.47 -13.37
CA VAL A 194 -2.28 2.78 -13.23
C VAL A 194 -1.14 3.74 -12.91
N GLU A 195 -0.94 4.71 -13.80
CA GLU A 195 0.03 5.80 -13.65
C GLU A 195 -0.29 6.59 -12.36
N PRO A 196 0.73 7.10 -11.63
CA PRO A 196 0.48 7.94 -10.47
C PRO A 196 -0.24 9.22 -10.90
N SER A 197 -1.32 9.55 -10.19
CA SER A 197 -2.10 10.73 -10.51
C SER A 197 -1.33 12.02 -10.20
N PHE A 198 -0.46 11.99 -9.18
CA PHE A 198 0.32 13.15 -8.74
C PHE A 198 1.69 12.79 -8.19
N ASN A 199 2.67 13.68 -8.39
CA ASN A 199 4.02 13.60 -7.86
C ASN A 199 4.35 14.87 -7.04
N TYR A 200 4.51 14.69 -5.74
CA TYR A 200 4.83 15.73 -4.76
C TYR A 200 6.33 15.78 -4.49
N GLN A 201 6.88 16.99 -4.35
CA GLN A 201 8.25 17.22 -3.91
C GLN A 201 8.20 17.69 -2.45
N VAL A 202 8.86 16.96 -1.56
CA VAL A 202 8.89 17.25 -0.13
C VAL A 202 10.33 17.49 0.29
N ALA A 203 10.62 18.69 0.78
CA ALA A 203 11.89 19.02 1.40
C ALA A 203 11.80 18.71 2.90
N ILE A 204 12.72 17.92 3.42
CA ILE A 204 12.88 17.68 4.85
C ILE A 204 13.88 18.71 5.37
N GLU A 205 13.49 19.51 6.35
CA GLU A 205 14.35 20.57 6.92
C GLU A 205 15.45 20.00 7.81
N GLU A 206 16.48 20.82 8.06
CA GLU A 206 17.70 20.42 8.77
C GLU A 206 17.41 20.12 10.26
N PHE A 207 17.90 18.98 10.75
CA PHE A 207 17.72 18.52 12.13
C PHE A 207 18.66 19.32 13.08
N SER A 208 18.33 20.57 13.38
CA SER A 208 19.17 21.44 14.23
C SER A 208 19.18 21.03 15.71
N ASP A 209 18.14 20.35 16.19
CA ASP A 209 17.88 20.21 17.64
C ASP A 209 18.25 18.84 18.24
N PHE A 210 18.88 17.95 17.45
CA PHE A 210 19.34 16.62 17.91
C PHE A 210 20.85 16.52 18.13
N ILE A 211 21.59 17.61 17.97
CA ILE A 211 23.04 17.63 18.15
C ILE A 211 23.44 18.70 19.16
N GLU A 212 23.45 18.31 20.44
CA GLU A 212 24.46 18.88 21.34
C GLU A 212 25.83 18.38 20.86
N GLY A 213 26.67 19.32 20.42
CA GLY A 213 28.06 19.05 20.05
C GLY A 213 28.34 19.20 18.55
N SER A 214 28.36 20.45 18.06
CA SER A 214 29.11 20.74 16.86
C SER A 214 30.61 20.54 17.14
N HIS A 215 31.29 20.01 16.12
CA HIS A 215 32.71 19.66 16.03
C HIS A 215 33.06 18.21 16.38
N ALA A 216 33.30 17.45 15.31
CA ALA A 216 33.70 16.05 15.23
C ALA A 216 32.60 15.04 15.59
N TYR A 217 32.12 14.34 14.55
CA TYR A 217 31.27 13.15 14.63
C TYR A 217 31.93 12.06 15.50
N LYS A 218 31.72 12.15 16.81
CA LYS A 218 31.82 11.06 17.77
C LYS A 218 30.61 11.20 18.68
N ALA A 219 29.52 10.54 18.30
CA ALA A 219 28.43 10.31 19.22
C ALA A 219 28.92 9.30 20.27
N GLU A 220 29.45 9.82 21.37
CA GLU A 220 29.47 9.06 22.61
C GLU A 220 28.01 8.82 23.05
N PHE A 221 27.80 7.62 23.55
CA PHE A 221 26.53 7.02 23.91
C PHE A 221 25.66 7.94 24.76
N VAL A 222 24.38 8.08 24.38
CA VAL A 222 23.32 8.24 25.36
C VAL A 222 22.46 6.99 25.33
N GLN A 223 22.76 6.06 26.24
CA GLN A 223 21.79 5.08 26.70
C GLN A 223 20.61 5.85 27.32
N VAL A 224 19.55 6.07 26.55
CA VAL A 224 18.25 6.41 27.14
C VAL A 224 17.48 5.12 27.31
N GLU A 225 17.64 4.50 28.49
CA GLU A 225 16.66 3.57 29.02
C GLU A 225 15.35 4.32 29.28
N SER A 226 14.41 4.22 28.34
CA SER A 226 12.99 4.32 28.65
C SER A 226 12.17 3.69 27.54
N LEU A 227 11.63 2.50 27.85
CA LEU A 227 10.71 1.73 27.01
C LEU A 227 9.38 2.47 26.71
N SER A 228 9.22 3.72 27.15
CA SER A 228 8.06 4.59 26.93
C SER A 228 8.17 5.55 25.74
N LEU A 229 9.35 5.70 25.11
CA LEU A 229 9.58 6.63 23.98
C LEU A 229 9.53 5.98 22.58
N LEU A 230 9.45 4.65 22.49
CA LEU A 230 9.48 3.92 21.22
C LEU A 230 8.31 4.23 20.25
N ASN A 231 7.26 4.88 20.73
CA ASN A 231 6.07 5.22 19.94
C ASN A 231 5.89 6.72 19.67
N GLN A 232 6.79 7.58 20.15
CA GLN A 232 6.70 9.03 19.93
C GLN A 232 7.63 9.41 18.78
N SER A 233 7.09 10.05 17.75
CA SER A 233 7.91 10.57 16.66
C SER A 233 8.82 11.69 17.17
N ILE A 234 10.09 11.62 16.81
CA ILE A 234 11.12 12.60 17.19
C ILE A 234 11.05 13.86 16.33
N TYR A 235 10.48 13.76 15.13
CA TYR A 235 10.27 14.87 14.20
C TYR A 235 9.10 14.56 13.27
N SER A 236 8.40 15.59 12.81
CA SER A 236 7.26 15.45 11.91
C SER A 236 7.24 16.56 10.89
N GLU A 237 7.20 16.21 9.62
CA GLU A 237 7.10 17.18 8.52
C GLU A 237 5.70 17.10 7.89
N GLU A 238 5.00 18.23 7.80
CA GLU A 238 3.65 18.31 7.23
C GLU A 238 3.68 18.89 5.82
N PHE A 239 3.01 18.22 4.90
CA PHE A 239 2.88 18.66 3.52
C PHE A 239 1.40 18.70 3.12
N ASN A 240 0.93 19.84 2.62
CA ASN A 240 -0.45 19.97 2.17
C ASN A 240 -0.64 19.24 0.83
N ILE A 241 -1.66 18.39 0.77
CA ILE A 241 -2.10 17.76 -0.48
C ILE A 241 -3.56 18.17 -0.74
N SER A 242 -3.95 18.31 -2.00
CA SER A 242 -5.31 18.71 -2.35
C SER A 242 -5.82 17.77 -3.42
N GLN A 243 -6.20 16.56 -2.98
CA GLN A 243 -6.63 15.48 -3.86
C GLN A 243 -7.89 14.82 -3.36
N CYS A 244 -8.59 14.14 -4.27
CA CYS A 244 -9.76 13.39 -3.92
C CYS A 244 -9.68 11.95 -4.43
N VAL A 245 -10.20 11.01 -3.62
CA VAL A 245 -10.32 9.60 -4.02
C VAL A 245 -11.81 9.26 -4.00
N SER A 246 -12.35 8.96 -5.18
CA SER A 246 -13.77 8.61 -5.33
C SER A 246 -14.15 7.41 -4.47
N GLY A 247 -15.43 7.31 -4.10
CA GLY A 247 -15.94 6.18 -3.34
C GLY A 247 -15.70 4.85 -4.06
N ASN A 248 -15.26 3.83 -3.31
CA ASN A 248 -14.88 2.51 -3.83
C ASN A 248 -13.75 2.52 -4.89
N ASP A 249 -13.02 3.63 -5.01
CA ASP A 249 -11.98 3.82 -6.01
C ASP A 249 -10.57 3.71 -5.41
N VAL A 250 -9.57 3.70 -6.29
CA VAL A 250 -8.16 3.57 -5.95
C VAL A 250 -7.36 4.62 -6.69
N ASP A 251 -6.48 5.29 -5.95
CA ASP A 251 -5.56 6.26 -6.51
C ASP A 251 -4.11 5.98 -6.09
N ARG A 252 -3.16 6.58 -6.79
CA ARG A 252 -1.72 6.48 -6.54
C ARG A 252 -1.09 7.86 -6.41
N PHE A 253 -0.32 8.02 -5.35
CA PHE A 253 0.42 9.25 -5.06
C PHE A 253 1.90 8.94 -4.92
N THR A 254 2.73 9.84 -5.41
CA THR A 254 4.17 9.72 -5.32
C THR A 254 4.73 10.90 -4.55
N PHE A 255 5.61 10.63 -3.58
CA PHE A 255 6.34 11.65 -2.82
C PHE A 255 7.83 11.48 -3.08
N THR A 256 8.46 12.49 -3.67
CA THR A 256 9.91 12.56 -3.82
C THR A 256 10.45 13.35 -2.64
N LEU A 257 11.27 12.71 -1.80
CA LEU A 257 11.86 13.36 -0.63
C LEU A 257 13.23 13.93 -0.99
N SER A 258 13.51 15.12 -0.48
CA SER A 258 14.83 15.74 -0.51
C SER A 258 15.28 15.99 0.93
N PHE A 259 16.50 15.56 1.23
CA PHE A 259 17.12 15.73 2.55
C PHE A 259 18.16 16.85 2.49
N PRO A 260 18.44 17.53 3.61
CA PRO A 260 19.41 18.61 3.63
C PRO A 260 20.81 18.09 3.27
N GLU A 261 21.57 18.92 2.56
CA GLU A 261 22.95 18.57 2.21
C GLU A 261 23.84 18.66 3.44
N VAL A 262 24.36 17.50 3.87
CA VAL A 262 25.44 17.48 4.86
C VAL A 262 26.73 17.90 4.14
N GLN A 263 27.26 19.06 4.48
CA GLN A 263 28.56 19.52 3.99
C GLN A 263 29.65 18.57 4.52
N SER A 264 30.17 17.71 3.65
CA SER A 264 31.36 16.90 3.95
C SER A 264 32.60 17.76 3.77
N GLU A 265 33.30 18.06 4.86
CA GLU A 265 34.64 18.65 4.80
C GLU A 265 35.63 17.63 4.20
N GLY A 266 36.64 18.17 3.50
CA GLY A 266 37.43 17.47 2.48
C GLY A 266 38.28 16.26 2.93
N CYS A 267 38.61 15.45 1.92
CA CYS A 267 39.75 14.54 1.83
C CYS A 267 39.76 13.22 2.63
N SER A 268 38.63 12.73 3.15
CA SER A 268 38.56 11.33 3.62
C SER A 268 37.96 10.41 2.56
N ASN A 269 38.41 9.15 2.50
CA ASN A 269 37.76 8.09 1.69
C ASN A 269 36.46 7.58 2.35
N THR A 270 35.91 8.33 3.30
CA THR A 270 34.82 7.91 4.19
C THR A 270 33.59 8.76 3.95
N TYR A 271 32.44 8.12 3.77
CA TYR A 271 31.19 8.80 3.45
C TYR A 271 30.05 8.26 4.29
N GLN A 272 29.27 9.18 4.85
CA GLN A 272 28.12 8.86 5.68
C GLN A 272 26.86 8.72 4.82
N SER A 273 26.13 7.62 5.02
CA SER A 273 24.77 7.42 4.49
C SER A 273 23.80 7.29 5.66
N ASN A 274 22.58 7.79 5.55
CA ASN A 274 21.62 7.79 6.65
C ASN A 274 20.49 6.79 6.39
N ILE A 275 20.07 6.06 7.41
CA ILE A 275 18.86 5.25 7.40
C ILE A 275 17.80 6.01 8.20
N TYR A 276 16.68 6.35 7.58
CA TYR A 276 15.54 6.98 8.25
C TYR A 276 14.42 5.95 8.47
N HIS A 277 13.94 5.87 9.71
CA HIS A 277 12.73 5.15 10.10
C HIS A 277 11.59 6.15 10.31
N LEU A 278 10.56 6.03 9.49
CA LEU A 278 9.40 6.91 9.53
C LEU A 278 8.09 6.19 9.22
N LYS A 279 6.97 6.81 9.57
CA LYS A 279 5.63 6.47 9.08
C LYS A 279 5.02 7.65 8.37
N LEU A 280 4.32 7.37 7.28
CA LEU A 280 3.52 8.36 6.56
C LEU A 280 2.09 8.31 7.09
N GLU A 281 1.56 9.46 7.48
CA GLU A 281 0.18 9.65 7.88
C GLU A 281 -0.52 10.54 6.87
N ILE A 282 -1.75 10.21 6.48
CA ILE A 282 -2.59 11.04 5.60
C ILE A 282 -3.78 11.53 6.41
N LEU A 283 -3.96 12.84 6.44
CA LEU A 283 -5.14 13.50 7.00
C LEU A 283 -6.14 13.78 5.86
N TYR A 284 -7.39 13.39 6.06
CA TYR A 284 -8.45 13.51 5.07
C TYR A 284 -9.79 13.92 5.68
N ASP A 285 -10.65 14.47 4.83
CA ASP A 285 -11.99 15.01 5.12
C ASP A 285 -12.02 16.15 6.16
N GLU A 286 -13.20 16.74 6.37
CA GLU A 286 -13.39 17.88 7.27
C GLU A 286 -13.21 17.50 8.74
N ASP A 287 -13.42 16.23 9.08
CA ASP A 287 -13.29 15.69 10.43
C ASP A 287 -11.88 15.19 10.77
N ASP A 288 -10.88 15.51 9.93
CA ASP A 288 -9.46 15.24 10.15
C ASP A 288 -9.16 13.76 10.46
N LYS A 289 -9.86 12.85 9.76
CA LYS A 289 -9.55 11.42 9.83
C LYS A 289 -8.12 11.17 9.39
N THR A 290 -7.47 10.22 10.03
CA THR A 290 -6.10 9.85 9.69
C THR A 290 -5.97 8.39 9.29
N VAL A 291 -5.07 8.12 8.35
CA VAL A 291 -4.61 6.78 8.01
C VAL A 291 -3.09 6.77 8.04
N GLN A 292 -2.51 5.76 8.71
CA GLN A 292 -1.07 5.65 8.87
C GLN A 292 -0.53 4.46 8.08
N SER A 293 0.67 4.61 7.53
CA SER A 293 1.42 3.54 6.90
C SER A 293 2.01 2.58 7.91
N ARG A 294 2.39 1.39 7.44
CA ARG A 294 3.44 0.58 8.10
C ARG A 294 4.78 1.33 8.12
N ASP A 295 5.73 0.83 8.90
CA ASP A 295 7.07 1.40 9.02
C ASP A 295 7.77 1.45 7.66
N LEU A 296 8.41 2.59 7.39
CA LEU A 296 9.20 2.85 6.19
C LEU A 296 10.66 3.08 6.59
N LEU A 297 11.56 2.39 5.91
CA LEU A 297 13.00 2.41 6.16
C LEU A 297 13.73 2.83 4.88
N LEU A 298 14.25 4.05 4.87
CA LEU A 298 14.91 4.66 3.72
C LEU A 298 16.41 4.76 3.96
N LEU A 299 17.22 4.15 3.09
CA LEU A 299 18.66 4.43 3.03
C LEU A 299 18.88 5.57 2.03
N VAL A 300 19.40 6.69 2.54
CA VAL A 300 19.68 7.92 1.79
C VAL A 300 21.18 8.16 1.77
N GLU A 301 21.70 8.38 0.57
CA GLU A 301 23.11 8.66 0.33
C GLU A 301 23.33 10.15 -0.02
N PRO A 302 24.52 10.71 0.24
CA PRO A 302 24.78 12.13 -0.02
C PRO A 302 24.86 12.45 -1.53
N ASN A 303 24.53 13.69 -1.90
CA ASN A 303 24.49 14.16 -3.30
C ASN A 303 25.84 14.05 -4.02
N ASN A 304 26.94 14.30 -3.31
CA ASN A 304 28.29 14.47 -3.88
C ASN A 304 29.23 13.30 -3.57
N LEU A 305 28.81 12.09 -3.91
CA LEU A 305 29.65 10.90 -3.78
C LEU A 305 30.71 10.84 -4.90
N PRO A 306 31.99 10.63 -4.59
CA PRO A 306 33.02 10.48 -5.61
C PRO A 306 32.89 9.14 -6.33
N ASP A 307 33.43 9.10 -7.55
CA ASP A 307 33.47 7.89 -8.37
C ASP A 307 34.34 6.79 -7.72
N GLY A 308 33.73 5.65 -7.43
CA GLY A 308 34.44 4.52 -6.84
C GLY A 308 33.53 3.36 -6.45
N ASN A 309 34.14 2.23 -6.13
CA ASN A 309 33.41 1.14 -5.50
C ASN A 309 33.28 1.45 -4.01
N ARG A 310 32.08 1.29 -3.49
CA ARG A 310 31.75 1.56 -2.09
C ARG A 310 31.66 0.28 -1.29
N TYR A 311 32.16 0.36 -0.08
CA TYR A 311 32.26 -0.77 0.82
C TYR A 311 31.77 -0.36 2.20
N PHE A 312 30.77 -1.08 2.70
CA PHE A 312 30.27 -0.91 4.06
C PHE A 312 30.84 -1.95 5.02
N PHE A 313 31.44 -3.03 4.48
CA PHE A 313 31.94 -4.15 5.26
C PHE A 313 33.37 -4.54 4.86
N GLU A 314 34.18 -4.87 5.86
CA GLU A 314 35.55 -5.35 5.73
C GLU A 314 35.63 -6.54 4.77
N LYS A 315 34.76 -7.55 4.98
CA LYS A 315 34.76 -8.80 4.21
C LYS A 315 34.56 -8.55 2.70
N ASP A 316 33.66 -7.65 2.34
CA ASP A 316 33.41 -7.30 0.93
C ASP A 316 34.57 -6.57 0.29
N TYR A 317 35.22 -5.68 1.05
CA TYR A 317 36.39 -4.94 0.60
C TYR A 317 37.56 -5.88 0.34
N LEU A 318 37.93 -6.71 1.32
CA LEU A 318 38.99 -7.71 1.22
C LEU A 318 38.75 -8.65 0.02
N ARG A 319 37.51 -9.16 -0.12
CA ARG A 319 37.14 -10.09 -1.19
C ARG A 319 37.23 -9.47 -2.58
N LYS A 320 36.66 -8.27 -2.78
CA LYS A 320 36.60 -7.65 -4.12
C LYS A 320 37.94 -7.07 -4.56
N LEU A 321 38.74 -6.54 -3.63
CA LEU A 321 40.03 -5.93 -3.95
C LEU A 321 41.21 -6.90 -3.83
N LYS A 322 40.99 -8.12 -3.33
CA LYS A 322 42.03 -9.15 -3.11
C LYS A 322 43.20 -8.61 -2.27
N VAL A 323 42.86 -7.81 -1.26
CA VAL A 323 43.81 -7.28 -0.28
C VAL A 323 43.68 -8.08 1.02
N ASN A 324 44.76 -8.20 1.78
CA ASN A 324 44.83 -9.07 2.95
C ASN A 324 44.55 -8.34 4.27
N GLN A 325 44.50 -7.01 4.24
CA GLN A 325 44.27 -6.17 5.40
C GLN A 325 43.47 -4.94 5.01
N VAL A 326 42.70 -4.42 5.96
CA VAL A 326 42.03 -3.13 5.88
C VAL A 326 42.57 -2.19 6.94
N ASP A 327 42.33 -0.90 6.75
CA ASP A 327 42.57 0.10 7.79
C ASP A 327 41.80 -0.27 9.08
N LEU A 328 42.43 -0.05 10.24
CA LEU A 328 41.80 -0.25 11.55
C LEU A 328 40.53 0.60 11.69
N GLU A 329 40.54 1.80 11.10
CA GLU A 329 39.41 2.71 11.07
C GLU A 329 38.23 2.09 10.29
N PHE A 330 38.50 1.50 9.12
CA PHE A 330 37.47 0.83 8.32
C PHE A 330 36.91 -0.43 9.00
N LYS A 331 37.74 -1.14 9.78
CA LYS A 331 37.27 -2.27 10.58
C LYS A 331 36.25 -1.83 11.64
N SER A 332 36.51 -0.71 12.32
CA SER A 332 35.57 -0.12 13.28
C SER A 332 34.24 0.24 12.61
N TYR A 333 34.29 0.86 11.43
CA TYR A 333 33.08 1.20 10.65
C TYR A 333 32.30 -0.02 10.20
N SER A 334 33.01 -1.07 9.76
CA SER A 334 32.38 -2.33 9.38
C SER A 334 31.61 -2.96 10.54
N GLN A 335 32.16 -2.90 11.76
CA GLN A 335 31.49 -3.43 12.95
C GLN A 335 30.27 -2.58 13.31
N HIS A 336 30.42 -1.26 13.40
CA HIS A 336 29.32 -0.33 13.65
C HIS A 336 28.16 -0.54 12.67
N ASN A 337 28.46 -0.62 11.37
CA ASN A 337 27.45 -0.87 10.33
C ASN A 337 26.72 -2.21 10.54
N GLN A 338 27.41 -3.26 11.00
CA GLN A 338 26.78 -4.55 11.27
C GLN A 338 25.78 -4.45 12.44
N GLU A 339 26.16 -3.74 13.51
CA GLU A 339 25.30 -3.54 14.68
C GLU A 339 24.06 -2.72 14.31
N VAL A 340 24.23 -1.61 13.58
CA VAL A 340 23.13 -0.79 13.05
C VAL A 340 22.18 -1.63 12.20
N LEU A 341 22.71 -2.47 11.30
CA LEU A 341 21.87 -3.28 10.42
C LEU A 341 21.21 -4.45 11.13
N ALA A 342 21.84 -5.00 12.16
CA ALA A 342 21.21 -6.00 13.02
C ALA A 342 20.00 -5.41 13.75
N GLU A 343 20.09 -4.16 14.21
CA GLU A 343 18.97 -3.41 14.78
C GLU A 343 17.88 -3.14 13.74
N VAL A 344 18.25 -2.51 12.61
CA VAL A 344 17.30 -2.16 11.53
C VAL A 344 16.61 -3.40 10.94
N ALA A 345 17.28 -4.55 10.91
CA ALA A 345 16.71 -5.80 10.43
C ALA A 345 15.54 -6.32 11.30
N GLN A 346 15.47 -5.93 12.57
CA GLN A 346 14.40 -6.33 13.50
C GLN A 346 13.10 -5.55 13.27
N ILE A 347 13.16 -4.39 12.61
CA ILE A 347 11.98 -3.56 12.32
C ILE A 347 11.24 -4.15 11.11
N ASP A 348 10.01 -4.62 11.32
CA ASP A 348 9.14 -5.06 10.24
C ASP A 348 8.55 -3.86 9.50
N GLY A 349 8.73 -3.78 8.18
CA GLY A 349 8.38 -2.59 7.41
C GLY A 349 8.82 -2.64 5.95
N VAL A 350 8.46 -1.61 5.20
CA VAL A 350 8.92 -1.42 3.81
C VAL A 350 10.31 -0.83 3.82
N ARG A 351 11.22 -1.48 3.14
CA ARG A 351 12.61 -1.07 3.04
C ARG A 351 12.92 -0.64 1.62
N SER A 352 13.69 0.44 1.49
CA SER A 352 14.27 0.83 0.20
C SER A 352 15.07 -0.32 -0.42
N VAL A 353 15.14 -0.37 -1.76
CA VAL A 353 15.89 -1.41 -2.48
C VAL A 353 17.35 -1.45 -2.02
N LEU A 354 17.96 -0.28 -1.84
CA LEU A 354 19.35 -0.16 -1.38
C LEU A 354 19.57 -0.78 -0.01
N LEU A 355 18.65 -0.54 0.93
CA LEU A 355 18.72 -1.13 2.27
C LEU A 355 18.53 -2.65 2.22
N ASN A 356 17.61 -3.14 1.39
CA ASN A 356 17.43 -4.59 1.20
C ASN A 356 18.67 -5.25 0.61
N ASP A 357 19.31 -4.63 -0.39
CA ASP A 357 20.55 -5.13 -0.98
C ASP A 357 21.65 -5.23 0.09
N LEU A 358 21.78 -4.21 0.93
CA LEU A 358 22.77 -4.14 1.99
C LEU A 358 22.52 -5.19 3.10
N LEU A 359 21.26 -5.39 3.50
CA LEU A 359 20.85 -6.41 4.47
C LEU A 359 21.04 -7.83 3.93
N ASN A 360 20.78 -8.06 2.65
CA ASN A 360 20.98 -9.36 2.01
C ASN A 360 22.46 -9.72 1.90
N VAL A 361 23.31 -8.74 1.61
CA VAL A 361 24.76 -8.92 1.64
C VAL A 361 25.21 -9.31 3.05
N ASN A 362 24.64 -8.70 4.10
CA ASN A 362 24.98 -9.06 5.48
C ASN A 362 24.48 -10.46 5.89
N ARG A 363 23.33 -10.92 5.37
CA ARG A 363 22.72 -12.23 5.70
C ARG A 363 23.33 -13.43 4.97
N MET A 364 24.03 -13.21 3.85
CA MET A 364 24.71 -14.31 3.14
C MET A 364 25.96 -14.83 3.86
N PHE A 365 26.28 -14.26 5.03
CA PHE A 365 27.45 -14.55 5.83
C PHE A 365 27.09 -14.53 7.32
#